data_AF-A0A930SKL0-F1
#
_entry.id   AF-A0A930SKL0-F1
#
_cell.length_a   1.000
_cell.length_b   1.000
_cell.length_c   1.000
_cell.angle_alpha   90.00
_cell.angle_beta   90.00
_cell.angle_gamma   90.00
#
_symmetry.space_group_name_H-M   'P 1'
#
loop_
_entity.id
_entity.type
_entity.pdbx_description
1 polymer ?
#
loop_
_entity_poly.entity_id
_entity_poly.type
_entity_poly.pdbx_seq_one_letter_code
_entity_poly.pdbx_strand_id
1 'polypeptide(L)'
;MTTLDMPAPEATLFSTADVGDAPQMAQSLPDAPFADVSPAHWAYPAVTSLVNRYACVSGYPDGTFQGDRIVSRYEFAAALSACLDTLVQLAAPNSDADLSQILADLAEMQAELGGLSNSVDTLEDSTAP
;
A
#
# COMPACT_ATOMS: atom_id res chain seq x y z
N MET A 1 -37.52 -9.13 1.63
CA MET A 1 -36.09 -8.93 1.33
C MET A 1 -35.60 -7.95 2.37
N THR A 2 -35.08 -8.49 3.47
CA THR A 2 -34.61 -7.69 4.61
C THR A 2 -33.17 -7.33 4.31
N THR A 3 -32.89 -6.04 4.12
CA THR A 3 -31.51 -5.53 4.14
C THR A 3 -30.91 -5.96 5.48
N LEU A 4 -29.84 -6.73 5.44
CA LEU A 4 -29.03 -7.05 6.62
C LEU A 4 -28.36 -5.74 7.06
N ASP A 5 -29.10 -4.90 7.78
CA ASP A 5 -28.54 -3.85 8.60
C ASP A 5 -27.85 -4.55 9.77
N MET A 6 -26.66 -5.09 9.47
CA MET A 6 -25.84 -5.79 10.43
C MET A 6 -25.34 -4.70 11.39
N PRO A 7 -25.78 -4.69 12.66
CA PRO A 7 -25.28 -3.69 13.59
C PRO A 7 -23.76 -3.82 13.63
N ALA A 8 -23.07 -2.68 13.56
CA ALA A 8 -21.61 -2.62 13.62
C ALA A 8 -21.10 -3.61 14.68
N PRO A 9 -20.09 -4.45 14.37
CA PRO A 9 -19.57 -5.39 15.37
C PRO A 9 -19.17 -4.59 16.60
N GLU A 10 -19.73 -4.92 17.78
CA GLU A 10 -19.39 -4.25 19.03
C GLU A 10 -17.87 -4.27 19.19
N ALA A 11 -17.29 -3.08 19.09
CA ALA A 11 -15.85 -2.87 18.99
C ALA A 11 -15.13 -3.43 20.23
N THR A 12 -14.66 -4.67 20.14
CA THR A 12 -13.77 -5.27 21.15
C THR A 12 -12.51 -5.91 20.56
N LEU A 13 -12.31 -5.86 19.24
CA LEU A 13 -11.11 -6.44 18.60
C LEU A 13 -10.23 -5.47 17.79
N PHE A 14 -10.53 -4.17 17.79
CA PHE A 14 -9.57 -3.14 17.37
C PHE A 14 -9.38 -2.13 18.49
N SER A 15 -8.58 -2.51 19.49
CA SER A 15 -8.07 -1.57 20.48
C SER A 15 -7.00 -0.72 19.81
N THR A 16 -7.39 0.44 19.25
CA THR A 16 -6.47 1.55 19.08
C THR A 16 -6.26 2.14 20.47
N ALA A 17 -5.22 1.70 21.17
CA ALA A 17 -4.75 2.37 22.35
C ALA A 17 -4.52 3.86 22.03
N ASP A 18 -5.19 4.71 22.81
CA ASP A 18 -4.79 6.07 23.20
C ASP A 18 -4.35 7.04 22.09
N VAL A 19 -5.26 7.92 21.67
CA VAL A 19 -4.88 9.29 21.25
C VAL A 19 -5.89 10.26 21.86
N GLY A 20 -5.45 10.98 22.89
CA GLY A 20 -6.18 12.02 23.58
C GLY A 20 -6.52 13.24 22.73
N ASP A 21 -7.53 13.95 23.25
CA ASP A 21 -8.18 15.18 22.83
C ASP A 21 -7.32 16.25 22.10
N ALA A 22 -7.75 16.66 20.90
CA ALA A 22 -7.47 17.96 20.29
C ALA A 22 -8.56 18.33 19.27
N PRO A 23 -9.01 19.60 19.18
CA PRO A 23 -9.97 20.02 18.17
C PRO A 23 -9.24 20.12 16.83
N GLN A 24 -9.43 19.15 15.94
CA GLN A 24 -8.80 19.15 14.63
C GLN A 24 -9.75 19.79 13.61
N MET A 25 -9.40 21.04 13.25
CA MET A 25 -9.85 21.72 12.05
C MET A 25 -9.97 20.73 10.90
N ALA A 26 -11.10 20.76 10.19
CA ALA A 26 -11.44 19.93 9.04
C ALA A 26 -10.21 19.50 8.23
N GLN A 27 -9.64 18.35 8.59
CA GLN A 27 -8.71 17.65 7.75
C GLN A 27 -9.54 17.19 6.56
N SER A 28 -9.07 17.50 5.35
CA SER A 28 -9.66 16.99 4.12
C SER A 28 -9.99 15.53 4.34
N LEU A 29 -11.29 15.23 4.42
CA LEU A 29 -11.76 13.85 4.42
C LEU A 29 -11.07 13.20 3.23
N PRO A 30 -10.37 12.06 3.41
CA PRO A 30 -9.81 11.34 2.28
C PRO A 30 -10.91 11.21 1.23
N ASP A 31 -10.59 11.50 -0.04
CA ASP A 31 -11.54 11.42 -1.15
C ASP A 31 -12.37 10.14 -0.97
N ALA A 32 -13.67 10.31 -0.73
CA ALA A 32 -14.55 9.18 -0.50
C ALA A 32 -14.38 8.24 -1.70
N PRO A 33 -13.87 7.02 -1.49
CA PRO A 33 -13.37 6.21 -2.61
C PRO A 33 -14.50 5.77 -3.54
N PHE A 34 -15.74 5.77 -3.04
CA PHE A 34 -16.93 5.33 -3.76
C PHE A 34 -18.13 6.22 -3.45
N ALA A 35 -18.98 6.46 -4.44
CA ALA A 35 -20.13 7.35 -4.33
C ALA A 35 -21.26 6.79 -3.43
N ASP A 36 -21.32 5.48 -3.25
CA ASP A 36 -22.35 4.77 -2.49
C ASP A 36 -21.91 4.40 -1.06
N VAL A 37 -20.70 4.78 -0.64
CA VAL A 37 -20.20 4.50 0.71
C VAL A 37 -20.20 5.79 1.54
N SER A 38 -21.25 5.97 2.34
CA SER A 38 -21.38 7.14 3.21
C SER A 38 -20.28 7.18 4.29
N PRO A 39 -19.68 8.36 4.59
CA PRO A 39 -18.74 8.53 5.70
C PRO A 39 -19.28 8.12 7.08
N ALA A 40 -20.61 8.14 7.25
CA ALA A 40 -21.26 7.72 8.49
C ALA A 40 -21.51 6.20 8.56
N HIS A 41 -21.25 5.46 7.48
CA HIS A 41 -21.47 4.02 7.44
C HIS A 41 -20.38 3.28 8.24
N TRP A 42 -20.75 2.26 9.01
CA TRP A 42 -19.80 1.51 9.86
C TRP A 42 -18.64 0.88 9.06
N ALA A 43 -18.89 0.51 7.80
CA ALA A 43 -17.89 -0.10 6.92
C ALA A 43 -16.97 0.94 6.26
N TYR A 44 -17.29 2.23 6.32
CA TYR A 44 -16.50 3.30 5.69
C TYR A 44 -15.00 3.24 6.02
N PRO A 45 -14.56 3.13 7.30
CA PRO A 45 -13.13 3.06 7.63
C PRO A 45 -12.47 1.80 7.04
N ALA A 46 -13.17 0.66 7.03
CA ALA A 46 -12.64 -0.58 6.49
C ALA A 46 -12.45 -0.49 4.96
N VAL A 47 -13.50 -0.07 4.25
CA VAL A 47 -13.47 0.08 2.78
C VAL A 47 -12.40 1.09 2.36
N THR A 48 -12.34 2.23 3.03
CA THR A 48 -11.35 3.28 2.73
C THR A 48 -9.92 2.79 2.95
N SER A 49 -9.66 2.02 4.00
CA SER A 49 -8.35 1.42 4.27
C SER A 49 -7.94 0.43 3.19
N LEU A 50 -8.86 -0.45 2.76
CA LEU A 50 -8.59 -1.46 1.73
C LEU A 50 -8.23 -0.84 0.37
N VAL A 51 -8.83 0.30 0.03
CA VAL A 51 -8.52 1.04 -1.21
C VAL A 51 -7.23 1.84 -1.05
N ASN A 52 -7.16 2.73 -0.06
CA ASN A 52 -6.12 3.76 -0.01
C ASN A 52 -4.79 3.25 0.55
N ARG A 53 -4.83 2.29 1.48
CA ARG A 53 -3.64 1.78 2.16
C ARG A 53 -3.10 0.50 1.53
N TYR A 54 -4.01 -0.41 1.18
CA TYR A 54 -3.64 -1.75 0.75
C TYR A 54 -3.82 -1.97 -0.76
N ALA A 55 -4.52 -1.06 -1.46
CA ALA A 55 -4.77 -1.13 -2.90
C ALA A 55 -5.31 -2.49 -3.38
N CYS A 56 -6.05 -3.19 -2.50
CA CYS A 56 -6.42 -4.59 -2.72
C CYS A 56 -7.90 -4.78 -3.10
N VAL A 57 -8.66 -3.68 -3.08
CA VAL A 57 -10.08 -3.62 -3.44
C VAL A 57 -10.27 -2.52 -4.47
N SER A 58 -11.08 -2.80 -5.48
CA SER A 58 -11.50 -1.84 -6.49
C SER A 58 -13.01 -1.81 -6.60
N GLY A 59 -13.56 -0.64 -6.92
CA GLY A 59 -14.99 -0.48 -7.18
C GLY A 59 -15.35 -0.85 -8.61
N TYR A 60 -16.59 -0.56 -8.95
CA TYR A 60 -17.11 -0.76 -10.30
C TYR A 60 -16.78 0.44 -11.20
N PRO A 61 -16.86 0.28 -12.53
CA PRO A 61 -16.59 1.37 -13.47
C PRO A 61 -17.48 2.60 -13.31
N ASP A 62 -18.62 2.46 -12.63
CA ASP A 62 -19.54 3.54 -12.29
C ASP A 62 -19.16 4.31 -11.02
N GLY A 63 -18.05 3.96 -10.37
CA GLY A 63 -17.55 4.62 -9.16
C GLY A 63 -18.23 4.15 -7.87
N THR A 64 -18.93 3.02 -7.89
CA THR A 64 -19.59 2.43 -6.72
C THR A 64 -18.81 1.26 -6.12
N PHE A 65 -19.06 0.94 -4.86
CA PHE A 65 -18.58 -0.26 -4.17
C PHE A 65 -19.59 -1.41 -4.22
N GLN A 66 -20.88 -1.08 -4.30
CA GLN A 66 -22.02 -1.99 -4.27
C GLN A 66 -22.04 -2.89 -3.02
N GLY A 67 -21.92 -2.29 -1.84
CA GLY A 67 -21.85 -3.02 -0.56
C GLY A 67 -23.07 -3.93 -0.27
N ASP A 68 -24.24 -3.59 -0.81
CA ASP A 68 -25.48 -4.37 -0.66
C ASP A 68 -25.65 -5.49 -1.72
N ARG A 69 -24.73 -5.59 -2.69
CA ARG A 69 -24.80 -6.63 -3.72
C ARG A 69 -24.56 -8.00 -3.10
N ILE A 70 -25.43 -8.95 -3.42
CA ILE A 70 -25.22 -10.36 -3.06
C ILE A 70 -24.01 -10.89 -3.81
N VAL A 71 -23.02 -11.38 -3.06
CA VAL A 71 -21.84 -12.06 -3.58
C VAL A 71 -21.93 -13.55 -3.32
N SER A 72 -21.47 -14.36 -4.29
CA SER A 72 -21.31 -15.80 -4.07
C SER A 72 -20.12 -16.06 -3.13
N ARG A 73 -20.15 -17.21 -2.45
CA ARG A 73 -19.00 -17.66 -1.64
C ARG A 73 -17.72 -17.79 -2.47
N TYR A 74 -17.85 -18.09 -3.77
CA TYR A 74 -16.73 -18.21 -4.69
C TYR A 74 -16.12 -16.84 -5.04
N GLU A 75 -16.95 -15.84 -5.32
CA GLU A 75 -16.49 -14.46 -5.56
C GLU A 75 -15.79 -13.90 -4.32
N PHE A 76 -16.38 -14.10 -3.13
CA PHE A 76 -15.75 -13.67 -1.89
C PHE A 76 -14.39 -14.32 -1.65
N ALA A 77 -14.28 -15.64 -1.84
CA ALA A 77 -13.01 -16.36 -1.66
C ALA A 77 -11.93 -15.88 -2.65
N ALA A 78 -12.30 -15.66 -3.92
CA ALA A 78 -11.38 -15.16 -4.93
C ALA A 78 -10.90 -13.73 -4.59
N ALA A 79 -11.81 -12.84 -4.19
CA ALA A 79 -11.47 -11.48 -3.79
C ALA A 79 -10.56 -11.45 -2.55
N LEU A 80 -10.86 -12.29 -1.54
CA LEU A 80 -10.04 -12.41 -0.34
C LEU A 80 -8.63 -12.91 -0.66
N SER A 81 -8.52 -13.94 -1.52
CA SER A 81 -7.21 -14.47 -1.96
C SER A 81 -6.37 -13.39 -2.64
N ALA A 82 -6.96 -12.67 -3.61
CA ALA A 82 -6.26 -11.61 -4.32
C ALA A 82 -5.80 -10.48 -3.39
N CYS A 83 -6.62 -10.12 -2.39
CA CYS A 83 -6.23 -9.10 -1.43
C CYS A 83 -5.09 -9.57 -0.53
N LEU A 84 -5.13 -10.82 -0.04
CA LEU A 84 -4.05 -11.39 0.78
C LEU A 84 -2.73 -11.46 -0.01
N ASP A 85 -2.76 -11.80 -1.29
CA ASP A 85 -1.56 -11.81 -2.15
C ASP A 85 -0.92 -10.42 -2.24
N THR A 86 -1.74 -9.38 -2.33
CA THR A 86 -1.28 -7.98 -2.33
C THR A 86 -0.64 -7.61 -0.99
N LEU A 87 -1.26 -8.02 0.13
CA LEU A 87 -0.71 -7.77 1.46
C LEU A 87 0.63 -8.49 1.68
N VAL A 88 0.77 -9.72 1.19
CA VAL A 88 2.03 -10.48 1.26
C VAL A 88 3.11 -9.76 0.47
N GLN A 89 2.80 -9.22 -0.71
CA GLN A 89 3.76 -8.43 -1.50
C GLN A 89 4.19 -7.15 -0.77
N LEU A 90 3.27 -6.45 -0.11
CA LEU A 90 3.59 -5.26 0.68
C LEU A 90 4.39 -5.58 1.95
N ALA A 91 4.20 -6.77 2.51
CA ALA A 91 4.89 -7.21 3.72
C ALA A 91 6.24 -7.88 3.45
N ALA A 92 6.51 -8.32 2.22
CA ALA A 92 7.77 -8.92 1.84
C ALA A 92 8.87 -7.84 1.77
N PRO A 93 9.84 -7.81 2.70
CA PRO A 93 10.89 -6.81 2.70
C PRO A 93 11.90 -7.18 1.61
N ASN A 94 11.90 -6.41 0.51
CA ASN A 94 12.79 -6.54 -0.64
C ASN A 94 12.59 -7.85 -1.39
N SER A 95 12.03 -7.75 -2.59
CA SER A 95 11.99 -8.89 -3.49
C SER A 95 13.43 -9.35 -3.80
N ASP A 96 13.66 -10.65 -3.95
CA ASP A 96 14.99 -11.16 -4.34
C ASP A 96 15.50 -10.48 -5.64
N ALA A 97 14.56 -10.04 -6.49
CA ALA A 97 14.82 -9.23 -7.66
C ALA A 97 15.48 -7.88 -7.30
N ASP A 98 14.96 -7.14 -6.32
CA ASP A 98 15.55 -5.87 -5.88
C ASP A 98 16.97 -6.05 -5.32
N LEU A 99 17.21 -7.12 -4.56
CA LEU A 99 18.55 -7.44 -4.05
C LEU A 99 19.52 -7.75 -5.18
N SER A 100 19.07 -8.48 -6.20
CA SER A 100 19.91 -8.77 -7.37
C SER A 100 20.28 -7.52 -8.17
N GLN A 101 19.35 -6.56 -8.28
CA GLN A 101 19.60 -5.26 -8.93
C GLN A 101 20.59 -4.43 -8.11
N ILE A 102 20.42 -4.36 -6.79
CA ILE A 102 21.37 -3.66 -5.90
C ILE A 102 22.78 -4.24 -6.02
N LEU A 103 22.91 -5.57 -6.10
CA LEU A 103 24.21 -6.23 -6.27
C LEU A 103 24.82 -5.93 -7.64
N ALA A 104 24.02 -5.82 -8.70
CA ALA A 104 24.47 -5.43 -10.03
C ALA A 104 24.95 -3.96 -10.03
N ASP A 105 24.17 -3.04 -9.46
CA ASP A 105 24.51 -1.63 -9.34
C ASP A 105 25.82 -1.43 -8.55
N LEU A 106 26.03 -2.20 -7.47
CA LEU A 106 27.27 -2.18 -6.70
C LEU A 106 28.48 -2.66 -7.52
N ALA A 107 28.32 -3.66 -8.38
CA ALA A 107 29.40 -4.15 -9.24
C ALA A 107 29.78 -3.10 -10.30
N GLU A 108 28.80 -2.38 -10.84
CA GLU A 108 29.04 -1.28 -11.79
C GLU A 108 29.76 -0.11 -11.12
N MET A 109 29.33 0.29 -9.92
CA MET A 109 29.99 1.34 -9.14
C MET A 109 31.46 1.00 -8.81
N GLN A 110 31.75 -0.27 -8.53
CA GLN A 110 33.12 -0.75 -8.30
C GLN A 110 34.00 -0.63 -9.55
N ALA A 111 33.45 -0.95 -10.73
CA ALA A 111 34.17 -0.81 -12.00
C ALA A 111 34.48 0.67 -12.31
N GLU A 112 33.54 1.58 -12.03
CA GLU A 112 33.76 3.02 -12.22
C GLU A 112 34.87 3.57 -11.31
N LEU A 113 34.89 3.17 -10.03
CA LEU A 113 35.94 3.59 -9.09
C LEU A 113 37.33 3.09 -9.52
N GLY A 114 37.42 1.87 -10.04
CA GLY A 114 38.67 1.35 -10.61
C GLY A 114 39.14 2.17 -11.81
N GLY A 115 38.21 2.57 -12.69
CA GLY A 115 38.50 3.47 -13.81
C GLY A 115 38.95 4.87 -13.37
N LEU A 116 38.32 5.42 -12.34
CA LEU A 116 38.70 6.71 -11.76
C LEU A 116 40.10 6.67 -11.15
N SER A 117 40.44 5.62 -10.42
CA SER A 117 41.77 5.45 -9.83
C SER A 117 42.86 5.49 -10.90
N ASN A 118 42.67 4.73 -11.99
CA ASN A 118 43.64 4.72 -13.09
C ASN A 118 43.78 6.09 -13.75
N SER A 119 42.68 6.83 -13.87
CA SER A 119 42.70 8.19 -14.42
C SER A 119 43.45 9.15 -13.49
N VAL A 120 43.27 9.03 -12.17
CA VAL A 120 44.02 9.81 -11.18
C VAL A 120 45.51 9.49 -11.26
N ASP A 121 45.92 8.21 -11.31
CA ASP A 121 47.33 7.82 -11.44
C ASP A 121 47.98 8.43 -12.70
N THR A 122 47.27 8.43 -13.84
CA THR A 122 47.79 9.06 -15.07
C THR A 122 47.94 10.57 -14.97
N LEU A 123 47.04 11.23 -14.23
CA LEU A 123 47.14 12.68 -13.98
C LEU A 123 48.30 12.98 -13.02
N GLU A 124 48.50 12.16 -11.99
CA GLU A 124 49.60 12.31 -11.03
C GLU A 124 50.96 12.12 -11.72
N ASP A 125 51.14 11.12 -12.58
CA ASP A 125 52.39 10.85 -13.29
C ASP A 125 52.70 11.94 -14.35
N SER A 126 51.67 12.53 -14.96
CA SER A 126 51.82 13.65 -15.91
C SER A 126 52.18 14.99 -15.26
N THR A 127 51.97 15.10 -13.95
CA THR A 127 52.24 16.32 -13.16
C THR A 127 53.52 16.17 -12.33
N ALA A 128 54.17 15.00 -12.34
CA ALA A 128 55.44 14.77 -11.69
C ALA A 128 56.58 15.54 -12.43
N PRO A 129 57.40 16.33 -11.71
CA PRO A 129 58.42 17.23 -12.30
C PRO A 129 59.66 16.54 -12.87
#